data_AF-A0A3E0MNT6-F1
#
_entry.id   AF-A0A3E0MNT6-F1
#
_cell.length_a   1.000
_cell.length_b   1.000
_cell.length_c   1.000
_cell.angle_alpha   90.00
_cell.angle_beta   90.00
_cell.angle_gamma   90.00
#
_symmetry.space_group_name_H-M   'P 1'
#
loop_
_entity.id
_entity.type
_entity.pdbx_description
1 polymer ?
#
loop_
_entity_poly.entity_id
_entity_poly.type
_entity_poly.pdbx_seq_one_letter_code
_entity_poly.pdbx_strand_id
1 'polypeptide(L)'
;MIDWIHELTEKDRESFLAFCKRAVSPIQIYLYARFLGFTGSIVQCDEWSKENFKKRDFGGVLEAEIDAMTMDISKLRDGIDMGMIKQDMGASRIAMMQKELRGTIKQLNDERILLDKQGLILAGADRAIREMLTIFRDDPIEGPLQEASMGVWTKIFQEES
;
A
#
# COMPACT_ATOMS: atom_id res chain seq x y z
N MET A 1 -17.39 -1.05 12.33
CA MET A 1 -16.51 -0.01 11.75
C MET A 1 -17.30 1.24 11.39
N ILE A 2 -18.43 1.10 10.68
CA ILE A 2 -19.34 2.20 10.36
C ILE A 2 -19.74 2.97 11.61
N ASP A 3 -20.17 2.26 12.67
CA ASP A 3 -20.57 2.89 13.94
C ASP A 3 -19.45 3.74 14.56
N TRP A 4 -18.22 3.19 14.62
CA TRP A 4 -17.04 3.91 15.12
C TRP A 4 -16.72 5.17 14.29
N ILE A 5 -16.85 5.11 12.96
CA ILE A 5 -16.59 6.28 12.09
C ILE A 5 -17.58 7.41 12.38
N HIS A 6 -18.81 7.10 12.79
CA HIS A 6 -19.81 8.09 13.18
C HIS A 6 -19.57 8.71 14.55
N GLU A 7 -18.81 8.04 15.42
CA GLU A 7 -18.40 8.56 16.73
C GLU A 7 -17.23 9.55 16.64
N LEU A 8 -16.52 9.59 15.51
CA LEU A 8 -15.42 10.53 15.27
C LEU A 8 -15.91 11.96 15.12
N THR A 9 -15.04 12.92 15.47
CA THR A 9 -15.25 14.33 15.13
C THR A 9 -15.34 14.52 13.61
N GLU A 10 -16.03 15.56 13.15
CA GLU A 10 -16.17 15.81 11.72
C GLU A 10 -14.82 15.95 11.00
N LYS A 11 -13.86 16.62 11.65
CA LYS A 11 -12.49 16.80 11.16
C LYS A 11 -11.73 15.48 11.04
N ASP A 12 -11.79 14.63 12.06
CA ASP A 12 -11.08 13.35 12.06
C ASP A 12 -11.70 12.37 11.09
N ARG A 13 -13.03 12.38 10.99
CA ARG A 13 -13.80 11.60 10.01
C ARG A 13 -13.42 11.97 8.58
N GLU A 14 -13.44 13.26 8.22
CA GLU A 14 -13.03 13.70 6.88
C GLU A 14 -11.58 13.31 6.58
N SER A 15 -10.68 13.54 7.53
CA SER A 15 -9.26 13.21 7.40
C SER A 15 -9.03 11.72 7.15
N PHE A 16 -9.72 10.87 7.93
CA PHE A 16 -9.65 9.42 7.80
C PHE A 16 -10.23 8.93 6.47
N LEU A 17 -11.39 9.44 6.03
CA LEU A 17 -12.00 9.06 4.76
C LEU A 17 -11.14 9.49 3.56
N ALA A 18 -10.57 10.70 3.61
CA ALA A 18 -9.65 11.19 2.60
C ALA A 18 -8.38 10.32 2.51
N PHE A 19 -7.86 9.89 3.67
CA PHE A 19 -6.74 8.96 3.76
C PHE A 19 -7.09 7.59 3.15
N CYS A 20 -8.21 7.00 3.56
CA CYS A 20 -8.68 5.69 3.09
C CYS A 20 -8.89 5.66 1.57
N LYS A 21 -9.27 6.78 0.96
CA LYS A 21 -9.44 6.89 -0.50
C LYS A 21 -8.11 6.78 -1.26
N ARG A 22 -7.00 7.19 -0.63
CA ARG A 22 -5.66 7.24 -1.24
C ARG A 22 -4.80 6.03 -0.88
N ALA A 23 -4.76 5.65 0.40
CA ALA A 23 -3.91 4.58 0.89
C ALA A 23 -4.39 3.22 0.34
N VAL A 24 -3.50 2.42 -0.22
CA VAL A 24 -3.82 1.07 -0.72
C VAL A 24 -3.48 0.00 0.32
N SER A 25 -2.52 0.28 1.20
CA SER A 25 -2.06 -0.64 2.24
C SER A 25 -3.10 -0.79 3.36
N PRO A 26 -3.63 -2.00 3.61
CA PRO A 26 -4.54 -2.26 4.72
C PRO A 26 -3.91 -1.94 6.09
N ILE A 27 -2.61 -2.14 6.22
CA ILE A 27 -1.85 -1.85 7.45
C ILE A 27 -1.85 -0.35 7.73
N GLN A 28 -1.57 0.48 6.73
CA GLN A 28 -1.54 1.94 6.90
C GLN A 28 -2.92 2.47 7.32
N ILE A 29 -3.99 1.98 6.68
CA ILE A 29 -5.37 2.36 7.02
C ILE A 29 -5.71 1.93 8.45
N TYR A 30 -5.33 0.71 8.82
CA TYR A 30 -5.56 0.19 10.16
C TYR A 30 -4.78 0.96 11.23
N LEU A 31 -3.53 1.33 10.98
CA LEU A 31 -2.73 2.14 11.92
C LEU A 31 -3.35 3.52 12.12
N TYR A 32 -3.80 4.19 11.05
CA TYR A 32 -4.53 5.45 11.17
C TYR A 32 -5.80 5.26 12.01
N ALA A 33 -6.57 4.21 11.73
CA ALA A 33 -7.79 3.91 12.48
C ALA A 33 -7.49 3.67 13.97
N ARG A 34 -6.44 2.91 14.30
CA ARG A 34 -6.00 2.65 15.67
C ARG A 34 -5.60 3.93 16.39
N PHE A 35 -4.92 4.84 15.70
CA PHE A 35 -4.54 6.14 16.25
C PHE A 35 -5.76 6.99 16.62
N LEU A 36 -6.79 6.95 15.78
CA LEU A 36 -8.10 7.57 16.05
C LEU A 36 -8.99 6.81 17.06
N GLY A 37 -8.46 5.76 17.69
CA GLY A 37 -9.16 5.03 18.76
C GLY A 37 -10.00 3.83 18.28
N PHE A 38 -9.93 3.42 17.02
CA PHE A 38 -10.62 2.21 16.55
C PHE A 38 -10.13 0.98 17.32
N THR A 39 -11.00 0.15 17.89
CA THR A 39 -10.60 -1.04 18.68
C THR A 39 -10.79 -2.38 17.97
N GLY A 40 -11.29 -2.36 16.72
CA GLY A 40 -11.51 -3.57 15.93
C GLY A 40 -10.23 -4.16 15.32
N SER A 41 -10.40 -5.18 14.48
CA SER A 41 -9.28 -5.88 13.83
C SER A 41 -8.88 -5.23 12.50
N ILE A 42 -7.65 -5.52 12.05
CA ILE A 42 -7.17 -5.14 10.72
C ILE A 42 -8.03 -5.73 9.60
N VAL A 43 -8.59 -6.93 9.80
CA VAL A 43 -9.46 -7.58 8.81
C VAL A 43 -10.76 -6.79 8.64
N GLN A 44 -11.40 -6.41 9.74
CA GLN A 44 -12.60 -5.56 9.71
C GLN A 44 -12.33 -4.21 9.02
N CYS A 45 -11.13 -3.67 9.21
CA CYS A 45 -10.70 -2.42 8.59
C CYS A 45 -10.51 -2.55 7.07
N ASP A 46 -9.86 -3.64 6.64
CA ASP A 46 -9.60 -3.95 5.24
C ASP A 46 -10.89 -4.23 4.46
N GLU A 47 -11.78 -5.08 5.00
CA GLU A 47 -13.06 -5.44 4.38
C GLU A 47 -13.91 -4.19 4.12
N TRP A 48 -14.09 -3.35 5.14
CA TRP A 48 -14.83 -2.10 4.98
C TRP A 48 -14.16 -1.15 3.98
N SER A 49 -12.83 -1.05 3.96
CA SER A 49 -12.12 -0.21 3.00
C SER A 49 -12.38 -0.66 1.56
N LYS A 50 -12.38 -1.97 1.30
CA LYS A 50 -12.66 -2.57 0.00
C LYS A 50 -14.10 -2.35 -0.45
N GLU A 51 -15.06 -2.44 0.48
CA GLU A 51 -16.47 -2.19 0.19
C GLU A 51 -16.76 -0.72 -0.13
N ASN A 52 -16.13 0.20 0.60
CA ASN A 52 -16.42 1.64 0.49
C ASN A 52 -15.57 2.36 -0.55
N PHE A 53 -14.38 1.85 -0.86
CA PHE A 53 -13.45 2.43 -1.82
C PHE A 53 -13.03 1.39 -2.86
N LYS A 54 -13.69 1.40 -4.02
CA LYS A 54 -13.23 0.65 -5.20
C LYS A 54 -11.95 1.28 -5.75
N LYS A 55 -10.82 0.85 -5.21
CA LYS A 55 -9.48 1.21 -5.70
C LYS A 55 -9.14 0.35 -6.90
N ARG A 56 -8.42 0.92 -7.86
CA ARG A 56 -7.86 0.14 -8.97
C ARG A 56 -6.66 -0.63 -8.45
N ASP A 57 -6.65 -1.93 -8.71
CA ASP A 57 -5.53 -2.80 -8.38
C ASP A 57 -4.53 -2.82 -9.54
N PHE A 58 -3.67 -1.81 -9.60
CA PHE A 58 -2.63 -1.73 -10.63
C PHE A 58 -1.56 -2.82 -10.44
N GLY A 59 -1.31 -3.25 -9.20
CA GLY A 59 -0.37 -4.33 -8.90
C GLY A 59 -0.86 -5.65 -9.49
N GLY A 60 -2.11 -6.03 -9.23
CA GLY A 60 -2.72 -7.24 -9.82
C GLY A 60 -2.81 -7.18 -11.35
N VAL A 61 -3.01 -6.00 -11.95
CA VAL A 61 -2.95 -5.83 -13.41
C VAL A 61 -1.53 -6.09 -13.92
N LEU A 62 -0.50 -5.53 -13.28
CA LEU A 62 0.90 -5.73 -13.66
C LEU A 62 1.32 -7.19 -13.49
N GLU A 63 0.87 -7.88 -12.43
CA GLU A 63 1.09 -9.32 -12.25
C GLU A 63 0.49 -10.13 -13.40
N ALA A 64 -0.76 -9.83 -13.79
CA ALA A 64 -1.39 -10.48 -14.93
C ALA A 64 -0.66 -10.19 -16.26
N GLU A 65 -0.13 -8.99 -16.45
CA GLU A 65 0.70 -8.65 -17.61
C GLU A 65 2.05 -9.39 -17.62
N ILE A 66 2.69 -9.57 -16.46
CA ILE A 66 3.91 -10.36 -16.29
C ILE A 66 3.67 -11.82 -16.71
N ASP A 67 2.55 -12.40 -16.30
CA ASP A 67 2.16 -13.77 -16.68
C ASP A 67 1.90 -13.87 -18.18
N ALA A 68 1.15 -12.92 -18.76
CA ALA A 68 0.90 -12.85 -20.19
C ALA A 68 2.19 -12.74 -21.01
N MET A 69 3.08 -11.84 -20.63
CA MET A 69 4.39 -11.68 -21.29
C MET A 69 5.23 -12.94 -21.21
N THR A 70 5.19 -13.65 -20.07
CA THR A 70 5.92 -14.92 -19.91
C THR A 70 5.39 -15.99 -20.86
N MET A 71 4.07 -16.08 -21.01
CA MET A 71 3.42 -16.98 -21.98
C MET A 71 3.77 -16.61 -23.42
N ASP A 72 3.77 -15.33 -23.76
CA ASP A 72 4.08 -14.87 -25.12
C ASP A 72 5.55 -15.11 -25.48
N ILE A 73 6.48 -14.94 -24.54
CA ILE A 73 7.89 -15.34 -24.72
C ILE A 73 8.00 -16.85 -24.99
N SER A 74 7.23 -17.69 -24.28
CA SER A 74 7.22 -19.13 -24.50
C SER A 74 6.73 -19.47 -25.92
N LYS A 75 5.58 -18.94 -26.32
CA LYS A 75 5.03 -19.16 -27.67
C LYS A 75 5.98 -18.68 -28.77
N LEU A 76 6.69 -17.58 -28.53
CA LEU A 76 7.67 -17.05 -29.49
C LEU A 76 8.87 -17.98 -29.65
N ARG A 77 9.33 -18.63 -28.56
CA ARG A 77 10.37 -19.68 -28.63
C ARG A 77 9.88 -20.89 -29.42
N ASP A 78 8.68 -21.37 -29.12
CA ASP A 78 8.08 -22.50 -29.84
C ASP A 78 7.96 -22.20 -31.35
N GLY A 79 7.56 -20.97 -31.71
CA GLY A 79 7.47 -20.53 -33.11
C GLY A 79 8.82 -20.47 -33.83
N ILE A 80 9.92 -20.19 -33.12
CA ILE A 80 11.29 -20.27 -33.67
C ILE A 80 11.69 -21.73 -33.87
N ASP A 81 11.45 -22.59 -32.89
CA ASP A 81 11.82 -24.01 -32.93
C ASP A 81 11.06 -24.78 -34.03
N MET A 82 9.80 -24.40 -34.27
CA MET A 82 8.98 -24.93 -35.37
C MET A 82 9.35 -24.34 -36.75
N GLY A 83 10.30 -23.41 -36.82
CA GLY A 83 10.73 -22.76 -38.07
C GLY A 83 9.70 -21.77 -38.66
N MET A 84 8.63 -21.44 -37.92
CA MET A 84 7.64 -20.45 -38.35
C MET A 84 8.19 -19.02 -38.27
N ILE A 85 9.22 -18.80 -37.45
CA ILE A 85 9.85 -17.51 -37.21
C ILE A 85 11.36 -17.64 -37.47
N LYS A 86 11.92 -16.68 -38.20
CA LYS A 86 13.37 -16.62 -38.43
C LYS A 86 14.11 -16.42 -37.10
N GLN A 87 15.16 -17.21 -36.88
CA GLN A 87 15.91 -17.23 -35.62
C GLN A 87 16.47 -15.86 -35.21
N ASP A 88 17.00 -15.09 -36.16
CA ASP A 88 17.56 -13.75 -35.90
C ASP A 88 16.51 -12.76 -35.39
N MET A 89 15.36 -12.73 -36.07
CA MET A 89 14.22 -11.88 -35.74
C MET A 89 13.57 -12.31 -34.42
N GLY A 90 13.45 -13.63 -34.20
CA GLY A 90 12.89 -14.20 -32.98
C GLY A 90 13.76 -13.93 -31.76
N ALA A 91 15.07 -14.14 -31.86
CA ALA A 91 16.02 -13.90 -30.78
C ALA A 91 16.02 -12.43 -30.32
N SER A 92 16.00 -11.49 -31.26
CA SER A 92 15.94 -10.05 -30.97
C SER A 92 14.65 -9.67 -30.20
N ARG A 93 13.50 -10.18 -30.64
CA ARG A 93 12.20 -9.92 -29.98
C ARG A 93 12.11 -10.55 -28.59
N ILE A 94 12.62 -11.78 -28.42
CA ILE A 94 12.71 -12.42 -27.10
C ILE A 94 13.57 -11.57 -26.16
N ALA A 95 14.75 -11.12 -26.61
CA ALA A 95 15.63 -10.31 -25.79
C ALA A 95 14.97 -8.99 -25.35
N MET A 96 14.24 -8.33 -26.25
CA MET A 96 13.45 -7.14 -25.93
C MET A 96 12.36 -7.43 -24.89
N MET A 97 11.52 -8.43 -25.12
CA MET A 97 10.43 -8.79 -24.19
C MET A 97 10.96 -9.21 -22.82
N GLN A 98 12.07 -9.96 -22.77
CA GLN A 98 12.70 -10.32 -21.50
C GLN A 98 13.24 -9.12 -20.73
N LYS A 99 13.73 -8.09 -21.44
CA LYS A 99 14.18 -6.85 -20.81
C LYS A 99 13.00 -6.10 -20.19
N GLU A 100 11.91 -5.95 -20.93
CA GLU A 100 10.69 -5.31 -20.45
C GLU A 100 10.09 -6.07 -19.25
N LEU A 101 9.95 -7.40 -19.35
CA LEU A 101 9.46 -8.25 -18.27
C LEU A 101 10.25 -8.06 -16.97
N ARG A 102 11.59 -8.04 -17.05
CA ARG A 102 12.44 -7.77 -15.87
C ARG A 102 12.26 -6.34 -15.33
N GLY A 103 12.03 -5.37 -16.21
CA GLY A 103 11.71 -4.00 -15.85
C GLY A 103 10.40 -3.91 -15.05
N THR A 104 9.35 -4.55 -15.54
CA THR A 104 8.03 -4.59 -14.88
C THR A 104 8.11 -5.31 -13.53
N ILE A 105 8.78 -6.46 -13.46
CA ILE A 105 9.00 -7.18 -12.19
C ILE A 105 9.75 -6.31 -11.18
N LYS A 106 10.79 -5.60 -11.64
CA LYS A 106 11.55 -4.70 -10.77
C LYS A 106 10.67 -3.57 -10.24
N GLN A 107 9.90 -2.92 -11.12
CA GLN A 107 8.98 -1.85 -10.72
C GLN A 107 7.99 -2.33 -9.64
N LEU A 108 7.35 -3.48 -9.86
CA LEU A 108 6.41 -4.07 -8.91
C LEU A 108 7.08 -4.34 -7.54
N ASN A 109 8.31 -4.87 -7.55
CA ASN A 109 9.03 -5.15 -6.32
C ASN A 109 9.52 -3.88 -5.60
N ASP A 110 9.96 -2.87 -6.34
CA ASP A 110 10.39 -1.57 -5.79
C ASP A 110 9.20 -0.86 -5.11
N GLU A 111 8.01 -0.89 -5.74
CA GLU A 111 6.77 -0.36 -5.16
C GLU A 111 6.38 -1.11 -3.87
N ARG A 112 6.47 -2.44 -3.86
CA ARG A 112 6.20 -3.25 -2.66
C ARG A 112 7.17 -2.93 -1.52
N ILE A 113 8.46 -2.87 -1.81
CA ILE A 113 9.50 -2.53 -0.81
C ILE A 113 9.24 -1.15 -0.21
N LEU A 114 8.86 -0.18 -1.04
CA LEU A 114 8.52 1.16 -0.57
C LEU A 114 7.33 1.14 0.40
N LEU A 115 6.24 0.46 0.01
CA LEU A 115 5.04 0.34 0.85
C LEU A 115 5.31 -0.40 2.17
N ASP A 116 6.10 -1.47 2.13
CA ASP A 116 6.50 -2.22 3.33
C ASP A 116 7.35 -1.36 4.28
N LYS A 117 8.34 -0.62 3.73
CA LYS A 117 9.16 0.31 4.49
C LYS A 117 8.30 1.39 5.15
N GLN A 118 7.41 2.02 4.40
CA GLN A 118 6.45 3.00 4.93
C GLN A 118 5.61 2.39 6.06
N GLY A 119 5.04 1.20 5.84
CA GLY A 119 4.25 0.48 6.84
C GLY A 119 5.01 0.20 8.13
N LEU A 120 6.25 -0.26 8.04
CA LEU A 120 7.12 -0.51 9.19
C LEU A 120 7.43 0.76 9.98
N ILE A 121 7.79 1.85 9.29
CA ILE A 121 8.09 3.14 9.93
C ILE A 121 6.86 3.67 10.65
N LEU A 122 5.69 3.65 9.99
CA LEU A 122 4.44 4.13 10.59
C LEU A 122 4.00 3.27 11.77
N ALA A 123 4.20 1.95 11.71
CA ALA A 123 3.91 1.05 12.82
C ALA A 123 4.81 1.34 14.04
N GLY A 124 6.10 1.59 13.80
CA GLY A 124 7.06 1.98 14.84
C GLY A 124 6.72 3.34 15.46
N ALA A 125 6.39 4.33 14.62
CA ALA A 125 5.98 5.65 15.06
C ALA A 125 4.69 5.59 15.89
N ASP A 126 3.67 4.89 15.40
CA ASP A 126 2.41 4.68 16.13
C ASP A 126 2.63 3.98 17.48
N ARG A 127 3.51 2.96 17.52
CA ARG A 127 3.87 2.29 18.78
C ARG A 127 4.50 3.26 19.77
N ALA A 128 5.48 4.07 19.34
CA ALA A 128 6.17 5.02 20.21
C ALA A 128 5.22 6.13 20.71
N ILE A 129 4.38 6.66 19.82
CA ILE A 129 3.40 7.69 20.16
C ILE A 129 2.39 7.16 21.18
N ARG A 130 1.87 5.95 21.00
CA ARG A 130 0.91 5.35 21.95
C ARG A 130 1.50 5.14 23.34
N GLU A 131 2.75 4.69 23.42
CA GLU A 131 3.46 4.56 24.70
C GLU A 131 3.67 5.94 25.35
N MET A 132 4.05 6.95 24.55
CA MET A 132 4.19 8.33 25.03
C MET A 132 2.87 8.88 25.59
N LEU A 133 1.76 8.74 24.86
CA LEU A 133 0.44 9.17 25.35
C LEU A 133 0.01 8.41 26.61
N THR A 134 0.40 7.14 26.74
CA THR A 134 0.12 6.35 27.95
C THR A 134 0.87 6.89 29.18
N ILE A 135 2.11 7.35 29.01
CA ILE A 135 2.92 7.93 30.09
C ILE A 135 2.30 9.24 30.62
N PHE A 136 1.70 10.05 29.75
CA PHE A 136 1.15 11.36 30.08
C PHE A 136 -0.38 11.40 30.22
N ARG A 137 -1.04 10.24 30.34
CA ARG A 137 -2.52 10.11 30.33
C ARG A 137 -3.24 10.98 31.36
N ASP A 138 -2.61 11.28 32.50
CA ASP A 138 -3.22 12.10 33.56
C ASP A 138 -2.53 13.47 33.71
N ASP A 139 -1.67 13.83 32.75
CA ASP A 139 -0.92 15.08 32.75
C ASP A 139 -1.73 16.18 32.03
N PRO A 140 -1.75 17.43 32.52
CA PRO A 140 -2.34 18.57 31.81
C PRO A 140 -1.91 18.71 30.34
N ILE A 141 -0.77 18.14 29.94
CA ILE A 141 -0.28 18.16 28.57
C ILE A 141 -0.90 17.10 27.64
N GLU A 142 -1.71 16.16 28.12
CA GLU A 142 -2.23 15.02 27.33
C GLU A 142 -2.89 15.48 26.02
N GLY A 143 -3.82 16.44 26.09
CA GLY A 143 -4.53 16.98 24.91
C GLY A 143 -3.58 17.60 23.87
N PRO A 144 -2.76 18.61 24.25
CA PRO A 144 -1.74 19.17 23.37
C PRO A 144 -0.76 18.13 22.81
N LEU A 145 -0.40 17.12 23.60
CA LEU A 145 0.49 16.04 23.20
C LEU A 145 -0.15 15.12 22.16
N GLN A 146 -1.45 14.83 22.28
CA GLN A 146 -2.20 14.06 21.30
C GLN A 146 -2.27 14.79 19.95
N GLU A 147 -2.53 16.10 19.95
CA GLU A 147 -2.53 16.92 18.74
C GLU A 147 -1.14 16.97 18.09
N ALA A 148 -0.09 17.22 18.88
CA ALA A 148 1.30 17.23 18.40
C ALA A 148 1.70 15.88 17.79
N SER A 149 1.26 14.78 18.41
CA SER A 149 1.50 13.41 17.95
C SER A 149 0.88 13.14 16.58
N MET A 150 -0.35 13.63 16.34
CA MET A 150 -0.98 13.55 15.03
C MET A 150 -0.18 14.33 13.96
N GLY A 151 0.34 15.51 14.34
CA GLY A 151 1.20 16.31 13.47
C GLY A 151 2.49 15.58 13.09
N VAL A 152 3.17 14.96 14.06
CA VAL A 152 4.38 14.15 13.82
C VAL A 152 4.07 12.96 12.93
N TRP A 153 3.00 12.20 13.23
CA TRP A 153 2.60 11.04 12.43
C TRP A 153 2.32 11.43 10.97
N THR A 154 1.58 12.53 10.77
CA THR A 154 1.27 13.06 9.43
C THR A 154 2.53 13.49 8.69
N LYS A 155 3.49 14.12 9.39
CA LYS A 155 4.76 14.53 8.80
C LYS A 155 5.61 13.33 8.37
N ILE A 156 5.72 12.30 9.22
CA ILE A 156 6.42 11.05 8.89
C ILE A 156 5.79 10.39 7.66
N PHE A 157 4.45 10.34 7.62
CA PHE A 157 3.73 9.81 6.47
C PHE A 157 4.06 10.57 5.17
N GLN A 158 4.13 11.90 5.22
CA GLN A 158 4.46 12.74 4.06
C GLN A 158 5.92 12.61 3.60
N GLU A 159 6.87 12.45 4.53
CA GLU A 159 8.30 12.30 4.21
C GLU A 159 8.61 10.95 3.57
N GLU A 160 7.86 9.91 3.91
CA GLU A 160 8.07 8.56 3.38
C GLU A 160 7.22 8.26 2.13
N SER A 161 6.25 9.13 1.77
CA SER A 161 5.36 9.02 0.60
C SER A 161 6.02 9.48 -0.70
#